data_AF-A0A925B9G5-F1
#
_entry.id   AF-A0A925B9G5-F1
#
_cell.length_a   1.000
_cell.length_b   1.000
_cell.length_c   1.000
_cell.angle_alpha   90.00
_cell.angle_beta   90.00
_cell.angle_gamma   90.00
#
_symmetry.space_group_name_H-M   'P 1'
#
loop_
_entity.id
_entity.type
_entity.pdbx_description
1 polymer ?
#
loop_
_entity_poly.entity_id
_entity_poly.type
_entity_poly.pdbx_seq_one_letter_code
_entity_poly.pdbx_strand_id
1 'polypeptide(L)'
;MWGKSYDVDDFLQAADEQVNRYNTHRERFETLARETQTRQSDLRRKQSESFAALAAAVLPDLSDSDALDTLVARLGLHELKTLQIHLMQRLTRNALRKNEIEASESYANRELHQLRLETKRNELEPLYKHAHLEWQKLQAQERLAEIIARGYGTELYEHRGWWRFMNPQFLNDWRCADAATETLGFASFEELLVAYKDRAEQVQVLGRDWNELQEQKHAIALLEEERERIIREENDLPRETYREMGERIAAILEDGKSPLVDSLPNPDALRSRLNEIGGMSAQTEYLDGLRSQVERESVAIAERSEKLFSERNRYAGDRHRYRNKRFSGEQWGKRFGDHRTARYEPLYGRYRRASDTVYVFNDYNRASGLQDFLWWDLMTDGRLDGNFIPEVREWHDHNPDYRYDRGNDSRSDSSPTDAFESDNFGGGSFGNDPS
;
A
#
# COMPACT_ATOMS: atom_id res chain seq x y z
N MET A 1 -29.81 -50.24 -15.45
CA MET A 1 -29.56 -49.25 -14.38
C MET A 1 -30.04 -47.90 -14.90
N TRP A 2 -31.07 -47.32 -14.29
CA TRP A 2 -31.49 -45.96 -14.64
C TRP A 2 -30.47 -44.99 -14.05
N GLY A 3 -29.71 -44.29 -14.89
CA GLY A 3 -28.72 -43.30 -14.42
C GLY A 3 -29.41 -42.18 -13.65
N LYS A 4 -28.81 -41.72 -12.54
CA LYS A 4 -29.30 -40.55 -11.80
C LYS A 4 -29.40 -39.35 -12.75
N SER A 5 -30.55 -38.68 -12.73
CA SER A 5 -30.81 -37.45 -13.47
C SER A 5 -31.06 -36.33 -12.47
N TYR A 6 -30.49 -35.17 -12.75
CA TYR A 6 -30.55 -33.98 -11.90
C TYR A 6 -31.33 -32.89 -12.63
N ASP A 7 -32.11 -32.10 -11.91
CA ASP A 7 -32.87 -30.99 -12.47
C ASP A 7 -32.16 -29.64 -12.31
N VAL A 8 -32.88 -28.55 -12.57
CA VAL A 8 -32.34 -27.19 -12.47
C VAL A 8 -32.17 -26.77 -11.01
N ASP A 9 -33.06 -27.17 -10.11
CA ASP A 9 -32.95 -26.79 -8.70
C ASP A 9 -31.77 -27.51 -8.05
N ASP A 10 -31.57 -28.79 -8.37
CA ASP A 10 -30.34 -29.52 -8.03
C ASP A 10 -29.11 -28.72 -8.50
N PHE A 11 -29.07 -28.34 -9.78
CA PHE A 11 -27.95 -27.60 -10.37
C PHE A 11 -27.68 -26.30 -9.62
N LEU A 12 -28.72 -25.52 -9.30
CA LEU A 12 -28.55 -24.25 -8.61
C LEU A 12 -27.92 -24.45 -7.23
N GLN A 13 -28.37 -25.46 -6.48
CA GLN A 13 -27.78 -25.80 -5.18
C GLN A 13 -26.31 -26.20 -5.33
N ALA A 14 -25.99 -27.13 -6.23
CA ALA A 14 -24.62 -27.60 -6.42
C ALA A 14 -23.69 -26.51 -6.97
N ALA A 15 -24.21 -25.60 -7.79
CA ALA A 15 -23.47 -24.44 -8.26
C ALA A 15 -23.15 -23.47 -7.12
N ASP A 16 -24.11 -23.18 -6.24
CA ASP A 16 -23.89 -22.32 -5.07
C ASP A 16 -22.84 -22.94 -4.13
N GLU A 17 -22.94 -24.26 -3.85
CA GLU A 17 -21.95 -24.99 -3.05
C GLU A 17 -20.54 -24.96 -3.69
N GLN A 18 -20.45 -25.21 -5.00
CA GLN A 18 -19.18 -25.26 -5.71
C GLN A 18 -18.54 -23.87 -5.87
N VAL A 19 -19.33 -22.82 -6.09
CA VAL A 19 -18.87 -21.42 -6.06
C VAL A 19 -18.31 -21.08 -4.69
N ASN A 20 -18.99 -21.47 -3.61
CA ASN A 20 -18.48 -21.27 -2.25
C ASN A 20 -17.13 -22.00 -2.03
N ARG A 21 -16.99 -23.25 -2.50
CA ARG A 21 -15.70 -23.98 -2.44
C ARG A 21 -14.59 -23.24 -3.20
N TYR A 22 -14.87 -22.75 -4.41
CA TYR A 22 -13.89 -21.96 -5.16
C TYR A 22 -13.50 -20.68 -4.43
N ASN A 23 -14.47 -19.96 -3.86
CA ASN A 23 -14.21 -18.73 -3.11
C ASN A 23 -13.37 -19.02 -1.87
N THR A 24 -13.65 -20.08 -1.11
CA THR A 24 -12.82 -20.50 0.03
C THR A 24 -11.38 -20.81 -0.38
N HIS A 25 -11.17 -21.54 -1.48
CA HIS A 25 -9.80 -21.80 -1.96
C HIS A 25 -9.12 -20.50 -2.41
N ARG A 26 -9.82 -19.65 -3.18
CA ARG A 26 -9.31 -18.36 -3.63
C ARG A 26 -8.85 -17.50 -2.44
N GLU A 27 -9.68 -17.35 -1.41
CA GLU A 27 -9.34 -16.59 -0.20
C GLU A 27 -8.08 -17.13 0.50
N ARG A 28 -7.88 -18.46 0.50
CA ARG A 28 -6.68 -19.09 1.06
C ARG A 28 -5.43 -18.77 0.23
N PHE A 29 -5.51 -18.83 -1.11
CA PHE A 29 -4.39 -18.42 -1.98
C PHE A 29 -4.11 -16.92 -1.86
N GLU A 30 -5.12 -16.05 -1.83
CA GLU A 30 -4.95 -14.60 -1.62
C GLU A 30 -4.33 -14.28 -0.25
N THR A 31 -4.69 -15.04 0.78
CA THR A 31 -4.07 -14.92 2.11
C THR A 31 -2.61 -15.34 2.08
N LEU A 32 -2.29 -16.47 1.44
CA LEU A 32 -0.90 -16.92 1.28
C LEU A 32 -0.05 -15.93 0.46
N ALA A 33 -0.62 -15.31 -0.58
CA ALA A 33 0.05 -14.27 -1.36
C ALA A 33 0.40 -13.05 -0.49
N ARG A 34 -0.56 -12.58 0.34
CA ARG A 34 -0.35 -11.47 1.29
C ARG A 34 0.71 -11.82 2.35
N GLU A 35 0.65 -13.01 2.92
CA GLU A 35 1.66 -13.50 3.88
C GLU A 35 3.05 -13.52 3.25
N THR A 36 3.15 -14.03 2.01
CA THR A 36 4.41 -14.07 1.26
C THR A 36 4.94 -12.66 0.97
N GLN A 37 4.07 -11.71 0.62
CA GLN A 37 4.44 -10.30 0.45
C GLN A 37 4.99 -9.66 1.74
N THR A 38 4.38 -9.95 2.89
CA THR A 38 4.86 -9.48 4.19
C THR A 38 6.24 -10.07 4.50
N ARG A 39 6.45 -11.36 4.24
CA ARG A 39 7.74 -12.04 4.41
C ARG A 39 8.83 -11.43 3.52
N GLN A 40 8.54 -11.15 2.26
CA GLN A 40 9.46 -10.47 1.34
C GLN A 40 9.86 -9.08 1.86
N SER A 41 8.89 -8.32 2.38
CA SER A 41 9.15 -6.98 2.90
C SER A 41 10.02 -7.02 4.17
N ASP A 42 9.81 -8.01 5.05
CA ASP A 42 10.66 -8.26 6.21
C ASP A 42 12.09 -8.67 5.81
N LEU A 43 12.24 -9.58 4.82
CA LEU A 43 13.55 -9.98 4.32
C LEU A 43 14.31 -8.82 3.67
N ARG A 44 13.67 -8.01 2.84
CA ARG A 44 14.30 -6.81 2.24
C ARG A 44 14.76 -5.81 3.29
N ARG A 45 14.00 -5.67 4.40
CA ARG A 45 14.40 -4.85 5.54
C ARG A 45 15.65 -5.42 6.23
N LYS A 46 15.67 -6.72 6.53
CA LYS A 46 16.84 -7.41 7.12
C LYS A 46 18.07 -7.36 6.21
N GLN A 47 17.86 -7.49 4.90
CA GLN A 47 18.89 -7.36 3.88
C GLN A 47 19.46 -5.94 3.86
N SER A 48 18.60 -4.92 3.91
CA SER A 48 19.01 -3.51 4.01
C SER A 48 19.83 -3.23 5.27
N GLU A 49 19.43 -3.81 6.41
CA GLU A 49 20.18 -3.73 7.68
C GLU A 49 21.54 -4.43 7.57
N SER A 50 21.61 -5.56 6.85
CA SER A 50 22.86 -6.30 6.64
C SER A 50 23.82 -5.60 5.69
N PHE A 51 23.32 -4.94 4.63
CA PHE A 51 24.14 -4.05 3.80
C PHE A 51 24.72 -2.89 4.61
N ALA A 52 23.89 -2.23 5.43
CA ALA A 52 24.37 -1.16 6.29
C ALA A 52 25.45 -1.66 7.28
N ALA A 53 25.24 -2.84 7.87
CA ALA A 53 26.22 -3.47 8.76
C ALA A 53 27.51 -3.88 8.03
N LEU A 54 27.43 -4.34 6.79
CA LEU A 54 28.59 -4.65 5.94
C LEU A 54 29.44 -3.40 5.72
N ALA A 55 28.81 -2.28 5.33
CA ALA A 55 29.52 -1.02 5.13
C ALA A 55 30.13 -0.49 6.43
N ALA A 56 29.39 -0.54 7.55
CA ALA A 56 29.90 -0.13 8.86
C ALA A 56 31.06 -1.00 9.36
N ALA A 57 31.13 -2.28 8.96
CA ALA A 57 32.24 -3.16 9.31
C ALA A 57 33.56 -2.76 8.65
N VAL A 58 33.51 -2.19 7.44
CA VAL A 58 34.70 -1.73 6.70
C VAL A 58 34.97 -0.24 6.86
N LEU A 59 33.94 0.56 7.16
CA LEU A 59 34.02 2.01 7.38
C LEU A 59 33.15 2.41 8.59
N PRO A 60 33.67 2.30 9.82
CA PRO A 60 32.89 2.53 11.04
C PRO A 60 32.37 3.95 11.23
N ASP A 61 33.01 4.95 10.60
CA ASP A 61 32.60 6.35 10.64
C ASP A 61 32.55 6.91 9.22
N LEU A 62 31.36 7.36 8.79
CA LEU A 62 31.17 8.03 7.49
C LEU A 62 31.89 9.37 7.40
N SER A 63 32.36 9.94 8.50
CA SER A 63 33.09 11.21 8.53
C SER A 63 34.60 11.05 8.31
N ASP A 64 35.12 9.83 8.43
CA ASP A 64 36.54 9.54 8.26
C ASP A 64 36.92 9.48 6.77
N SER A 65 37.36 10.63 6.23
CA SER A 65 37.77 10.75 4.84
C SER A 65 38.96 9.88 4.49
N ASP A 66 39.90 9.68 5.41
CA ASP A 66 41.14 8.95 5.13
C ASP A 66 40.87 7.44 5.07
N ALA A 67 40.01 6.93 5.95
CA ALA A 67 39.53 5.55 5.89
C ALA A 67 38.72 5.29 4.61
N LEU A 68 37.84 6.22 4.23
CA LEU A 68 37.08 6.11 2.98
C LEU A 68 38.01 6.13 1.76
N ASP A 69 39.00 7.03 1.72
CA ASP A 69 39.98 7.12 0.64
C ASP A 69 40.77 5.82 0.47
N THR A 70 41.16 5.21 1.60
CA THR A 70 41.84 3.91 1.63
C THR A 70 40.92 2.79 1.09
N LEU A 71 39.66 2.77 1.52
CA LEU A 71 38.68 1.78 1.06
C LEU A 71 38.39 1.92 -0.45
N VAL A 72 38.20 3.15 -0.92
CA VAL A 72 37.97 3.48 -2.33
C VAL A 72 39.17 3.06 -3.19
N ALA A 73 40.39 3.35 -2.74
CA ALA A 73 41.60 2.94 -3.45
C ALA A 73 41.75 1.41 -3.50
N ARG A 74 41.36 0.71 -2.43
CA ARG A 74 41.44 -0.75 -2.32
C ARG A 74 40.38 -1.48 -3.16
N LEU A 75 39.16 -0.97 -3.19
CA LEU A 75 38.03 -1.58 -3.92
C LEU A 75 37.83 -1.02 -5.33
N GLY A 76 38.48 0.10 -5.68
CA GLY A 76 38.23 0.81 -6.94
C GLY A 76 36.88 1.52 -7.02
N LEU A 77 36.20 1.73 -5.88
CA LEU A 77 34.83 2.26 -5.81
C LEU A 77 34.78 3.78 -5.59
N HIS A 78 35.07 4.57 -6.61
CA HIS A 78 35.04 6.04 -6.50
C HIS A 78 33.67 6.61 -6.10
N GLU A 79 32.59 5.89 -6.41
CA GLU A 79 31.23 6.33 -6.13
C GLU A 79 30.90 6.41 -4.63
N LEU A 80 31.64 5.71 -3.76
CA LEU A 80 31.46 5.81 -2.30
C LEU A 80 31.77 7.24 -1.81
N LYS A 81 32.76 7.91 -2.41
CA LYS A 81 33.03 9.34 -2.11
C LYS A 81 31.85 10.22 -2.49
N THR A 82 31.24 9.97 -3.64
CA THR A 82 30.06 10.72 -4.09
C THR A 82 28.91 10.57 -3.09
N LEU A 83 28.68 9.36 -2.56
CA LEU A 83 27.68 9.12 -1.53
C LEU A 83 27.96 9.89 -0.24
N GLN A 84 29.21 9.86 0.26
CA GLN A 84 29.62 10.62 1.45
C GLN A 84 29.43 12.12 1.25
N ILE A 85 29.85 12.66 0.10
CA ILE A 85 29.69 14.08 -0.24
C ILE A 85 28.20 14.46 -0.25
N HIS A 86 27.35 13.66 -0.88
CA HIS A 86 25.91 13.90 -0.91
C HIS A 86 25.29 13.86 0.49
N LEU A 87 25.71 12.90 1.34
CA LEU A 87 25.27 12.85 2.74
C LEU A 87 25.63 14.15 3.48
N MET A 88 26.90 14.57 3.42
CA MET A 88 27.38 15.79 4.09
C MET A 88 26.66 17.04 3.60
N GLN A 89 26.41 17.15 2.29
CA GLN A 89 25.63 18.26 1.71
C GLN A 89 24.18 18.26 2.20
N ARG A 90 23.53 17.09 2.28
CA ARG A 90 22.15 16.97 2.81
C ARG A 90 22.08 17.31 4.29
N LEU A 91 22.99 16.79 5.11
CA LEU A 91 23.06 17.12 6.54
C LEU A 91 23.30 18.62 6.76
N THR A 92 24.20 19.23 5.99
CA THR A 92 24.45 20.68 6.07
C THR A 92 23.20 21.48 5.70
N ARG A 93 22.50 21.09 4.63
CA ARG A 93 21.25 21.73 4.21
C ARG A 93 20.15 21.60 5.27
N ASN A 94 20.01 20.40 5.84
CA ASN A 94 19.03 20.12 6.90
C ASN A 94 19.33 20.94 8.15
N ALA A 95 20.59 21.00 8.58
CA ALA A 95 21.02 21.83 9.70
C ALA A 95 20.74 23.32 9.47
N LEU A 96 21.05 23.86 8.28
CA LEU A 96 20.73 25.25 7.92
C LEU A 96 19.23 25.52 7.97
N ARG A 97 18.42 24.66 7.35
CA ARG A 97 16.95 24.84 7.31
C ARG A 97 16.33 24.72 8.69
N LYS A 98 16.79 23.77 9.50
CA LYS A 98 16.36 23.61 10.89
C LYS A 98 16.67 24.87 11.71
N ASN A 99 17.88 25.43 11.56
CA ASN A 99 18.26 26.67 12.22
C ASN A 99 17.41 27.86 11.75
N GLU A 100 17.04 27.95 10.47
CA GLU A 100 16.12 28.98 9.95
C GLU A 100 14.72 28.87 10.60
N ILE A 101 14.20 27.65 10.72
CA ILE A 101 12.91 27.40 11.37
C ILE A 101 13.00 27.79 12.85
N GLU A 102 14.02 27.33 13.56
CA GLU A 102 14.22 27.59 14.99
C GLU A 102 14.48 29.08 15.30
N ALA A 103 15.09 29.82 14.37
CA ALA A 103 15.30 31.26 14.47
C ALA A 103 14.06 32.10 14.08
N SER A 104 13.06 31.51 13.40
CA SER A 104 11.85 32.23 13.01
C SER A 104 11.03 32.62 14.25
N GLU A 105 10.57 33.86 14.32
CA GLU A 105 9.84 34.37 15.49
C GLU A 105 8.57 33.56 15.77
N SER A 106 7.85 33.17 14.70
CA SER A 106 6.63 32.36 14.79
C SER A 106 6.88 30.98 15.42
N TYR A 107 8.03 30.36 15.17
CA TYR A 107 8.38 29.05 15.72
C TYR A 107 9.05 29.16 17.10
N ALA A 108 9.94 30.14 17.29
CA ALA A 108 10.63 30.38 18.56
C ALA A 108 9.64 30.64 19.70
N ASN A 109 8.56 31.39 19.41
CA ASN A 109 7.49 31.69 20.35
C ASN A 109 6.26 30.79 20.17
N ARG A 110 6.37 29.64 19.48
CA ARG A 110 5.20 28.84 19.04
C ARG A 110 4.25 28.44 20.16
N GLU A 111 4.74 28.07 21.33
CA GLU A 111 3.88 27.67 22.46
C GLU A 111 3.01 28.84 22.93
N LEU A 112 3.61 30.03 23.03
CA LEU A 112 2.90 31.25 23.37
C LEU A 112 1.93 31.67 22.26
N HIS A 113 2.33 31.56 20.99
CA HIS A 113 1.48 31.84 19.84
C HIS A 113 0.30 30.87 19.76
N GLN A 114 0.51 29.57 19.92
CA GLN A 114 -0.54 28.55 19.92
C GLN A 114 -1.53 28.81 21.05
N LEU A 115 -1.08 29.14 22.26
CA LEU A 115 -1.96 29.51 23.36
C LEU A 115 -2.81 30.75 23.02
N ARG A 116 -2.18 31.81 22.49
CA ARG A 116 -2.89 33.04 22.06
C ARG A 116 -3.89 32.77 20.95
N LEU A 117 -3.53 31.94 19.96
CA LEU A 117 -4.39 31.57 18.85
C LEU A 117 -5.56 30.72 19.33
N GLU A 118 -5.36 29.79 20.26
CA GLU A 118 -6.46 28.98 20.80
C GLU A 118 -7.41 29.82 21.66
N THR A 119 -6.91 30.78 22.44
CA THR A 119 -7.76 31.76 23.13
C THR A 119 -8.59 32.58 22.14
N LYS A 120 -7.95 33.18 21.11
CA LYS A 120 -8.66 33.93 20.06
C LYS A 120 -9.67 33.06 19.32
N ARG A 121 -9.34 31.79 19.08
CA ARG A 121 -10.25 30.84 18.45
C ARG A 121 -11.49 30.61 19.32
N ASN A 122 -11.30 30.36 20.61
CA ASN A 122 -12.40 30.15 21.55
C ASN A 122 -13.33 31.37 21.66
N GLU A 123 -12.79 32.57 21.45
CA GLU A 123 -13.56 33.82 21.38
C GLU A 123 -14.27 34.02 20.04
N LEU A 124 -13.58 33.83 18.91
CA LEU A 124 -14.09 34.12 17.55
C LEU A 124 -14.99 33.02 16.99
N GLU A 125 -14.71 31.75 17.26
CA GLU A 125 -15.46 30.61 16.71
C GLU A 125 -16.97 30.67 17.01
N PRO A 126 -17.43 30.88 18.26
CA PRO A 126 -18.85 30.96 18.54
C PRO A 126 -19.51 32.19 17.89
N LEU A 127 -18.81 33.33 17.85
CA LEU A 127 -19.31 34.57 17.24
C LEU A 127 -19.49 34.39 15.72
N TYR A 128 -18.48 33.84 15.05
CA TYR A 128 -18.53 33.58 13.62
C TYR A 128 -19.59 32.54 13.27
N LYS A 129 -19.66 31.42 14.00
CA LYS A 129 -20.69 30.38 13.77
C LYS A 129 -22.10 30.93 13.91
N HIS A 130 -22.34 31.76 14.93
CA HIS A 130 -23.64 32.39 15.14
C HIS A 130 -23.99 33.35 14.00
N ALA A 131 -23.09 34.30 13.70
CA ALA A 131 -23.30 35.27 12.62
C ALA A 131 -23.50 34.59 11.26
N HIS A 132 -22.72 33.55 10.98
CA HIS A 132 -22.82 32.78 9.74
C HIS A 132 -24.14 32.02 9.63
N LEU A 133 -24.63 31.43 10.72
CA LEU A 133 -25.94 30.77 10.76
C LEU A 133 -27.08 31.76 10.50
N GLU A 134 -27.06 32.93 11.15
CA GLU A 134 -28.07 33.98 10.92
C GLU A 134 -28.03 34.49 9.49
N TRP A 135 -26.83 34.68 8.94
CA TRP A 135 -26.65 35.05 7.54
C TRP A 135 -27.18 33.99 6.58
N GLN A 136 -26.93 32.70 6.83
CA GLN A 136 -27.49 31.61 6.02
C GLN A 136 -29.02 31.61 6.05
N LYS A 137 -29.66 31.89 7.19
CA LYS A 137 -31.12 32.00 7.29
C LYS A 137 -31.68 33.13 6.42
N LEU A 138 -30.96 34.25 6.35
CA LEU A 138 -31.30 35.38 5.49
C LEU A 138 -31.10 35.02 4.01
N GLN A 139 -29.98 34.39 3.66
CA GLN A 139 -29.70 33.98 2.28
C GLN A 139 -30.63 32.88 1.77
N ALA A 140 -31.18 32.05 2.65
CA ALA A 140 -32.13 31.00 2.30
C ALA A 140 -33.52 31.54 1.86
N GLN A 141 -33.81 32.82 2.09
CA GLN A 141 -35.07 33.43 1.66
C GLN A 141 -35.10 33.60 0.14
N GLU A 142 -36.15 33.07 -0.47
CA GLU A 142 -36.35 33.12 -1.91
C GLU A 142 -36.40 34.58 -2.40
N ARG A 143 -35.54 34.92 -3.36
CA ARG A 143 -35.46 36.24 -4.02
C ARG A 143 -35.17 37.44 -3.10
N LEU A 144 -34.85 37.23 -1.81
CA LEU A 144 -34.51 38.32 -0.88
C LEU A 144 -33.29 39.12 -1.37
N ALA A 145 -32.22 38.43 -1.79
CA ALA A 145 -31.04 39.10 -2.34
C ALA A 145 -31.36 39.93 -3.60
N GLU A 146 -32.27 39.44 -4.45
CA GLU A 146 -32.66 40.14 -5.68
C GLU A 146 -33.45 41.41 -5.40
N ILE A 147 -34.41 41.37 -4.48
CA ILE A 147 -35.22 42.56 -4.14
C ILE A 147 -34.36 43.62 -3.44
N ILE A 148 -33.40 43.21 -2.62
CA ILE A 148 -32.42 44.10 -2.00
C ILE A 148 -31.51 44.74 -3.06
N ALA A 149 -31.03 43.96 -4.03
CA ALA A 149 -30.18 44.46 -5.12
C ALA A 149 -30.89 45.49 -6.00
N ARG A 150 -32.21 45.36 -6.18
CA ARG A 150 -33.05 46.36 -6.89
C ARG A 150 -33.33 47.61 -6.05
N GLY A 151 -32.87 47.66 -4.80
CA GLY A 151 -33.08 48.77 -3.89
C GLY A 151 -34.50 48.86 -3.33
N TYR A 152 -35.29 47.78 -3.37
CA TYR A 152 -36.64 47.76 -2.81
C TYR A 152 -36.62 48.20 -1.34
N GLY A 153 -37.58 49.02 -0.90
CA GLY A 153 -37.59 49.61 0.45
C GLY A 153 -36.63 50.78 0.68
N THR A 154 -35.82 51.19 -0.32
CA THR A 154 -34.89 52.32 -0.22
C THR A 154 -35.21 53.45 -1.20
N GLU A 155 -34.54 54.59 -1.05
CA GLU A 155 -34.55 55.72 -1.98
C GLU A 155 -34.10 55.41 -3.43
N LEU A 156 -33.54 54.22 -3.66
CA LEU A 156 -33.00 53.83 -4.96
C LEU A 156 -33.94 52.94 -5.78
N TYR A 157 -35.08 52.53 -5.21
CA TYR A 157 -36.02 51.66 -5.93
C TYR A 157 -36.63 52.34 -7.16
N GLU A 158 -36.62 51.67 -8.31
CA GLU A 158 -37.04 52.22 -9.61
C GLU A 158 -38.54 52.58 -9.66
N HIS A 159 -39.40 51.70 -9.13
CA HIS A 159 -40.86 51.83 -9.27
C HIS A 159 -41.48 52.59 -8.09
N ARG A 160 -41.33 53.93 -8.10
CA ARG A 160 -41.84 54.86 -7.08
C ARG A 160 -43.14 55.56 -7.48
N GLY A 161 -43.82 56.15 -6.49
CA GLY A 161 -45.03 56.97 -6.69
C GLY A 161 -46.30 56.16 -6.94
N TRP A 162 -47.39 56.82 -7.35
CA TRP A 162 -48.70 56.19 -7.55
C TRP A 162 -48.70 55.05 -8.57
N TRP A 163 -47.91 55.18 -9.64
CA TRP A 163 -47.86 54.21 -10.74
C TRP A 163 -47.22 52.86 -10.35
N ARG A 164 -46.56 52.76 -9.20
CA ARG A 164 -45.93 51.51 -8.73
C ARG A 164 -46.93 50.36 -8.59
N PHE A 165 -48.17 50.65 -8.20
CA PHE A 165 -49.22 49.63 -8.04
C PHE A 165 -49.69 49.03 -9.37
N MET A 166 -49.34 49.66 -10.50
CA MET A 166 -49.59 49.14 -11.85
C MET A 166 -48.43 48.32 -12.40
N ASN A 167 -47.29 48.25 -11.70
CA ASN A 167 -46.12 47.49 -12.12
C ASN A 167 -46.13 46.07 -11.50
N PRO A 168 -46.19 45.00 -12.30
CA PRO A 168 -46.14 43.62 -11.80
C PRO A 168 -44.90 43.30 -10.98
N GLN A 169 -43.75 43.92 -11.28
CA GLN A 169 -42.50 43.75 -10.55
C GLN A 169 -42.59 44.30 -9.13
N PHE A 170 -43.20 45.47 -8.94
CA PHE A 170 -43.42 46.04 -7.60
C PHE A 170 -44.34 45.16 -6.75
N LEU A 171 -45.44 44.66 -7.32
CA LEU A 171 -46.35 43.77 -6.59
C LEU A 171 -45.69 42.44 -6.20
N ASN A 172 -44.81 41.93 -7.07
CA ASN A 172 -44.05 40.71 -6.81
C ASN A 172 -42.99 40.93 -5.72
N ASP A 173 -42.22 42.01 -5.82
CA ASP A 173 -41.17 42.35 -4.83
C ASP A 173 -41.78 42.73 -3.48
N TRP A 174 -42.96 43.36 -3.45
CA TRP A 174 -43.74 43.61 -2.23
C TRP A 174 -44.20 42.31 -1.56
N ARG A 175 -44.73 41.35 -2.31
CA ARG A 175 -45.13 40.03 -1.76
C ARG A 175 -43.93 39.25 -1.22
N CYS A 176 -42.81 39.25 -1.94
CA CYS A 176 -41.59 38.60 -1.48
C CYS A 176 -41.04 39.27 -0.22
N ALA A 177 -41.06 40.60 -0.15
CA ALA A 177 -40.67 41.35 1.04
C ALA A 177 -41.54 41.02 2.25
N ASP A 178 -42.87 41.00 2.08
CA ASP A 178 -43.84 40.70 3.14
C ASP A 178 -43.68 39.27 3.67
N ALA A 179 -43.55 38.29 2.75
CA ALA A 179 -43.30 36.89 3.09
C ALA A 179 -41.95 36.71 3.82
N ALA A 180 -40.91 37.42 3.42
CA ALA A 180 -39.60 37.38 4.09
C ALA A 180 -39.65 38.00 5.49
N THR A 181 -40.35 39.13 5.68
CA THR A 181 -40.53 39.75 6.99
C THR A 181 -41.34 38.89 7.94
N GLU A 182 -42.39 38.22 7.45
CA GLU A 182 -43.20 37.29 8.24
C GLU A 182 -42.39 36.04 8.64
N THR A 183 -41.69 35.42 7.68
CA THR A 183 -40.91 34.20 7.89
C THR A 183 -39.75 34.42 8.87
N LEU A 184 -39.10 35.58 8.79
CA LEU A 184 -37.95 35.92 9.63
C LEU A 184 -38.32 36.68 10.91
N GLY A 185 -39.58 37.10 11.06
CA GLY A 185 -40.09 37.76 12.28
C GLY A 185 -39.69 39.23 12.44
N PHE A 186 -39.50 39.97 11.35
CA PHE A 186 -39.21 41.41 11.38
C PHE A 186 -40.50 42.25 11.28
N ALA A 187 -40.56 43.40 11.96
CA ALA A 187 -41.77 44.23 11.95
C ALA A 187 -41.93 45.03 10.65
N SER A 188 -40.84 45.26 9.92
CA SER A 188 -40.85 45.92 8.63
C SER A 188 -39.73 45.44 7.71
N PHE A 189 -39.88 45.68 6.40
CA PHE A 189 -38.82 45.38 5.44
C PHE A 189 -37.59 46.27 5.61
N GLU A 190 -37.76 47.48 6.16
CA GLU A 190 -36.64 48.38 6.49
C GLU A 190 -35.76 47.81 7.61
N GLU A 191 -36.38 47.26 8.67
CA GLU A 191 -35.66 46.54 9.72
C GLU A 191 -34.92 45.30 9.17
N LEU A 192 -35.58 44.54 8.29
CA LEU A 192 -34.96 43.41 7.60
C LEU A 192 -33.77 43.85 6.74
N LEU A 193 -33.85 44.99 6.06
CA LEU A 193 -32.74 45.54 5.25
C LEU A 193 -31.53 45.91 6.11
N VAL A 194 -31.76 46.55 7.26
CA VAL A 194 -30.70 46.91 8.20
C VAL A 194 -30.05 45.64 8.75
N ALA A 195 -30.86 44.71 9.26
CA ALA A 195 -30.37 43.43 9.76
C ALA A 195 -29.60 42.64 8.68
N TYR A 196 -30.07 42.64 7.43
CA TYR A 196 -29.40 41.97 6.33
C TYR A 196 -27.99 42.54 6.08
N LYS A 197 -27.86 43.88 6.04
CA LYS A 197 -26.56 44.54 5.85
C LYS A 197 -25.62 44.31 7.04
N ASP A 198 -26.13 44.47 8.26
CA ASP A 198 -25.36 44.29 9.48
C ASP A 198 -24.83 42.85 9.59
N ARG A 199 -25.66 41.84 9.29
CA ARG A 199 -25.23 40.44 9.30
C ARG A 199 -24.25 40.11 8.18
N ALA A 200 -24.43 40.70 6.99
CA ALA A 200 -23.48 40.53 5.89
C ALA A 200 -22.08 41.07 6.28
N GLU A 201 -22.03 42.30 6.83
CA GLU A 201 -20.80 42.93 7.28
C GLU A 201 -20.17 42.15 8.44
N GLN A 202 -20.98 41.72 9.42
CA GLN A 202 -20.51 40.95 10.56
C GLN A 202 -19.87 39.62 10.13
N VAL A 203 -20.50 38.87 9.21
CA VAL A 203 -19.92 37.64 8.67
C VAL A 203 -18.65 37.91 7.86
N GLN A 204 -18.60 39.01 7.12
CA GLN A 204 -17.42 39.38 6.35
C GLN A 204 -16.23 39.73 7.26
N VAL A 205 -16.45 40.51 8.31
CA VAL A 205 -15.39 40.89 9.28
C VAL A 205 -14.94 39.68 10.08
N LEU A 206 -15.86 38.98 10.75
CA LEU A 206 -15.52 37.81 11.55
C LEU A 206 -14.93 36.68 10.69
N GLY A 207 -15.40 36.52 9.45
CA GLY A 207 -14.87 35.53 8.52
C GLY A 207 -13.43 35.83 8.10
N ARG A 208 -13.07 37.10 7.92
CA ARG A 208 -11.68 37.51 7.65
C ARG A 208 -10.78 37.18 8.83
N ASP A 209 -11.16 37.63 10.02
CA ASP A 209 -10.38 37.38 11.25
C ASP A 209 -10.26 35.87 11.54
N TRP A 210 -11.33 35.11 11.28
CA TRP A 210 -11.33 33.67 11.38
C TRP A 210 -10.36 33.02 10.41
N ASN A 211 -10.39 33.42 9.14
CA ASN A 211 -9.48 32.90 8.11
C ASN A 211 -8.02 33.24 8.42
N GLU A 212 -7.72 34.49 8.81
CA GLU A 212 -6.38 34.90 9.24
C GLU A 212 -5.87 34.06 10.43
N LEU A 213 -6.75 33.77 11.39
CA LEU A 213 -6.42 32.89 12.52
C LEU A 213 -6.11 31.46 12.07
N GLN A 214 -6.91 30.90 11.15
CA GLN A 214 -6.66 29.58 10.59
C GLN A 214 -5.35 29.52 9.81
N GLU A 215 -5.06 30.55 9.01
CA GLU A 215 -3.81 30.67 8.25
C GLU A 215 -2.59 30.72 9.18
N GLN A 216 -2.65 31.51 10.26
CA GLN A 216 -1.58 31.57 11.26
C GLN A 216 -1.36 30.22 11.96
N LYS A 217 -2.44 29.54 12.34
CA LYS A 217 -2.37 28.20 12.96
C LYS A 217 -1.77 27.17 12.00
N HIS A 218 -2.19 27.20 10.74
CA HIS A 218 -1.66 26.32 9.70
C HIS A 218 -0.18 26.59 9.43
N ALA A 219 0.24 27.86 9.35
CA ALA A 219 1.64 28.24 9.13
C ALA A 219 2.58 27.70 10.23
N ILE A 220 2.18 27.78 11.51
CA ILE A 220 2.96 27.20 12.61
C ILE A 220 3.02 25.68 12.51
N ALA A 221 1.89 25.03 12.23
CA ALA A 221 1.83 23.58 12.09
C ALA A 221 2.72 23.06 10.94
N LEU A 222 2.79 23.80 9.81
CA LEU A 222 3.68 23.46 8.70
C LEU A 222 5.16 23.54 9.10
N LEU A 223 5.55 24.54 9.90
CA LEU A 223 6.93 24.65 10.40
C LEU A 223 7.29 23.52 11.37
N GLU A 224 6.36 23.13 12.24
CA GLU A 224 6.53 21.97 13.14
C GLU A 224 6.68 20.67 12.35
N GLU A 225 5.79 20.42 11.38
CA GLU A 225 5.86 19.24 10.52
C GLU A 225 7.15 19.20 9.71
N GLU A 226 7.57 20.34 9.15
CA GLU A 226 8.83 20.46 8.42
C GLU A 226 10.03 20.13 9.31
N ARG A 227 10.08 20.67 10.54
CA ARG A 227 11.18 20.38 11.47
C ARG A 227 11.23 18.91 11.87
N GLU A 228 10.08 18.32 12.21
CA GLU A 228 10.01 16.90 12.58
C GLU A 228 10.36 15.98 11.39
N ARG A 229 9.99 16.37 10.17
CA ARG A 229 10.48 15.69 8.95
C ARG A 229 12.00 15.78 8.84
N ILE A 230 12.59 16.96 9.00
CA ILE A 230 14.05 17.15 8.93
C ILE A 230 14.77 16.29 9.99
N ILE A 231 14.26 16.23 11.22
CA ILE A 231 14.86 15.41 12.30
C ILE A 231 14.82 13.92 11.95
N ARG A 232 13.70 13.43 11.40
CA ARG A 232 13.62 12.04 10.92
C ARG A 232 14.61 11.77 9.81
N GLU A 233 14.66 12.65 8.81
CA GLU A 233 15.62 12.55 7.72
C GLU A 233 17.08 12.57 8.21
N GLU A 234 17.44 13.43 9.16
CA GLU A 234 18.79 13.47 9.75
C GLU A 234 19.18 12.13 10.41
N ASN A 235 18.24 11.45 11.05
CA ASN A 235 18.48 10.14 11.67
C ASN A 235 18.57 8.99 10.65
N ASP A 236 17.77 9.06 9.58
CA ASP A 236 17.69 7.99 8.57
C ASP A 236 18.80 8.09 7.52
N LEU A 237 19.25 9.29 7.19
CA LEU A 237 20.24 9.58 6.14
C LEU A 237 21.54 8.77 6.25
N PRO A 238 22.21 8.69 7.42
CA PRO A 238 23.42 7.87 7.57
C PRO A 238 23.14 6.38 7.35
N ARG A 239 22.01 5.88 7.84
CA ARG A 239 21.61 4.47 7.67
C ARG A 239 21.37 4.15 6.19
N GLU A 240 20.68 5.03 5.47
CA GLU A 240 20.46 4.91 4.03
C GLU A 240 21.79 4.92 3.26
N THR A 241 22.69 5.83 3.63
CA THR A 241 24.01 5.96 2.99
C THR A 241 24.84 4.70 3.22
N TYR A 242 24.87 4.18 4.45
CA TYR A 242 25.53 2.92 4.76
C TYR A 242 24.95 1.75 3.98
N ARG A 243 23.62 1.66 3.85
CA ARG A 243 22.97 0.63 3.01
C ARG A 243 23.47 0.72 1.57
N GLU A 244 23.44 1.90 0.95
CA GLU A 244 23.87 2.08 -0.44
C GLU A 244 25.36 1.79 -0.64
N MET A 245 26.21 2.19 0.31
CA MET A 245 27.62 1.82 0.28
C MET A 245 27.79 0.30 0.38
N GLY A 246 27.04 -0.35 1.28
CA GLY A 246 27.06 -1.78 1.48
C GLY A 246 26.65 -2.57 0.25
N GLU A 247 25.64 -2.11 -0.48
CA GLU A 247 25.20 -2.70 -1.75
C GLU A 247 26.32 -2.67 -2.80
N ARG A 248 27.01 -1.53 -2.95
CA ARG A 248 28.13 -1.40 -3.90
C ARG A 248 29.34 -2.24 -3.50
N ILE A 249 29.63 -2.29 -2.20
CA ILE A 249 30.71 -3.11 -1.65
C ILE A 249 30.40 -4.60 -1.90
N ALA A 250 29.19 -5.06 -1.56
CA ALA A 250 28.78 -6.45 -1.76
C ALA A 250 28.87 -6.86 -3.24
N ALA A 251 28.43 -5.99 -4.16
CA ALA A 251 28.48 -6.26 -5.60
C ALA A 251 29.91 -6.52 -6.12
N ILE A 252 30.94 -5.87 -5.54
CA ILE A 252 32.35 -6.10 -5.93
C ILE A 252 32.98 -7.29 -5.21
N LEU A 253 32.50 -7.61 -4.01
CA LEU A 253 33.05 -8.72 -3.24
C LEU A 253 32.49 -10.09 -3.68
N GLU A 254 31.60 -10.13 -4.67
CA GLU A 254 31.08 -11.33 -5.36
C GLU A 254 30.70 -12.44 -4.36
N ASP A 255 29.79 -12.12 -3.43
CA ASP A 255 29.30 -13.04 -2.39
C ASP A 255 30.41 -13.71 -1.56
N GLY A 256 31.52 -12.99 -1.33
CA GLY A 256 32.61 -13.45 -0.46
C GLY A 256 33.66 -14.32 -1.15
N LYS A 257 33.51 -14.58 -2.46
CA LYS A 257 34.48 -15.33 -3.28
C LYS A 257 35.66 -14.48 -3.73
N SER A 258 35.53 -13.16 -3.71
CA SER A 258 36.59 -12.25 -4.13
C SER A 258 37.81 -12.31 -3.20
N PRO A 259 39.05 -12.40 -3.72
CA PRO A 259 40.27 -12.34 -2.91
C PRO A 259 40.43 -10.97 -2.23
N LEU A 260 39.68 -9.95 -2.66
CA LEU A 260 39.66 -8.63 -2.01
C LEU A 260 39.14 -8.71 -0.57
N VAL A 261 38.29 -9.69 -0.23
CA VAL A 261 37.77 -9.85 1.12
C VAL A 261 38.89 -10.08 2.13
N ASP A 262 39.92 -10.86 1.78
CA ASP A 262 41.07 -11.14 2.65
C ASP A 262 41.93 -9.90 2.92
N SER A 263 41.80 -8.87 2.09
CA SER A 263 42.49 -7.60 2.26
C SER A 263 41.74 -6.59 3.14
N LEU A 264 40.51 -6.92 3.57
CA LEU A 264 39.66 -6.05 4.38
C LEU A 264 39.70 -6.44 5.87
N PRO A 265 39.31 -5.53 6.79
CA PRO A 265 39.20 -5.85 8.20
C PRO A 265 38.19 -6.98 8.45
N ASN A 266 38.55 -7.94 9.32
CA ASN A 266 37.68 -9.05 9.75
C ASN A 266 37.08 -9.88 8.58
N PRO A 267 37.93 -10.51 7.74
CA PRO A 267 37.48 -11.19 6.52
C PRO A 267 36.42 -12.27 6.76
N ASP A 268 36.52 -13.05 7.83
CA ASP A 268 35.55 -14.11 8.15
C ASP A 268 34.16 -13.55 8.48
N ALA A 269 34.11 -12.43 9.22
CA ALA A 269 32.85 -11.76 9.52
C ALA A 269 32.23 -11.16 8.24
N LEU A 270 33.06 -10.62 7.34
CA LEU A 270 32.59 -10.11 6.03
C LEU A 270 32.04 -11.23 5.15
N ARG A 271 32.72 -12.38 5.06
CA ARG A 271 32.21 -13.56 4.33
C ARG A 271 30.87 -14.02 4.88
N SER A 272 30.74 -14.12 6.20
CA SER A 272 29.48 -14.50 6.84
C SER A 272 28.35 -13.52 6.49
N ARG A 273 28.63 -12.21 6.50
CA ARG A 273 27.68 -11.17 6.09
C ARG A 273 27.31 -11.23 4.61
N LEU A 274 28.28 -11.47 3.73
CA LEU A 274 28.04 -11.59 2.29
C LEU A 274 27.18 -12.82 1.99
N ASN A 275 27.43 -13.95 2.67
CA ASN A 275 26.57 -15.13 2.60
C ASN A 275 25.14 -14.83 3.10
N GLU A 276 25.01 -14.09 4.20
CA GLU A 276 23.72 -13.65 4.74
C GLU A 276 22.93 -12.83 3.71
N ILE A 277 23.60 -11.85 3.08
CA ILE A 277 23.02 -10.99 2.05
C ILE A 277 22.61 -11.79 0.80
N GLY A 278 23.49 -12.66 0.30
CA GLY A 278 23.23 -13.50 -0.87
C GLY A 278 22.07 -14.46 -0.62
N GLY A 279 22.04 -15.10 0.55
CA GLY A 279 20.95 -15.98 0.95
C GLY A 279 19.61 -15.26 1.10
N MET A 280 19.58 -14.06 1.71
CA MET A 280 18.35 -13.25 1.78
C MET A 280 17.88 -12.77 0.40
N SER A 281 18.82 -12.52 -0.52
CA SER A 281 18.49 -12.19 -1.92
C SER A 281 17.76 -13.37 -2.58
N ALA A 282 18.34 -14.57 -2.49
CA ALA A 282 17.75 -15.80 -3.01
C ALA A 282 16.38 -16.12 -2.36
N GLN A 283 16.24 -15.95 -1.04
CA GLN A 283 14.94 -16.09 -0.37
C GLN A 283 13.90 -15.13 -0.95
N THR A 284 14.27 -13.87 -1.18
CA THR A 284 13.37 -12.86 -1.72
C THR A 284 12.90 -13.21 -3.13
N GLU A 285 13.82 -13.70 -3.98
CA GLU A 285 13.53 -14.17 -5.34
C GLU A 285 12.64 -15.42 -5.34
N TYR A 286 12.94 -16.42 -4.50
CA TYR A 286 12.11 -17.62 -4.39
C TYR A 286 10.71 -17.33 -3.86
N LEU A 287 10.58 -16.44 -2.87
CA LEU A 287 9.26 -15.99 -2.40
C LEU A 287 8.52 -15.20 -3.50
N ASP A 288 9.22 -14.52 -4.41
CA ASP A 288 8.59 -13.81 -5.53
C ASP A 288 8.04 -14.78 -6.59
N GLY A 289 8.84 -15.79 -6.94
CA GLY A 289 8.42 -16.89 -7.79
C GLY A 289 7.21 -17.63 -7.19
N LEU A 290 7.24 -17.94 -5.90
CA LEU A 290 6.12 -18.55 -5.15
C LEU A 290 4.86 -17.68 -5.20
N ARG A 291 4.97 -16.39 -4.87
CA ARG A 291 3.85 -15.45 -4.88
C ARG A 291 3.22 -15.38 -6.28
N SER A 292 4.04 -15.26 -7.31
CA SER A 292 3.57 -15.22 -8.70
C SER A 292 2.78 -16.48 -9.08
N GLN A 293 3.19 -17.67 -8.61
CA GLN A 293 2.43 -18.91 -8.82
C GLN A 293 1.11 -18.94 -8.04
N VAL A 294 1.13 -18.51 -6.78
CA VAL A 294 -0.05 -18.43 -5.91
C VAL A 294 -1.10 -17.48 -6.52
N GLU A 295 -0.68 -16.33 -7.03
CA GLU A 295 -1.55 -15.35 -7.68
C GLU A 295 -2.16 -15.90 -8.97
N ARG A 296 -1.37 -16.61 -9.80
CA ARG A 296 -1.89 -17.29 -10.99
C ARG A 296 -2.96 -18.32 -10.67
N GLU A 297 -2.76 -19.13 -9.64
CA GLU A 297 -3.78 -20.09 -9.18
C GLU A 297 -5.03 -19.38 -8.66
N SER A 298 -4.88 -18.29 -7.91
CA SER A 298 -6.00 -17.49 -7.43
C SER A 298 -6.85 -16.94 -8.59
N VAL A 299 -6.22 -16.37 -9.61
CA VAL A 299 -6.90 -15.87 -10.82
C VAL A 299 -7.60 -17.01 -11.56
N ALA A 300 -6.93 -18.16 -11.74
CA ALA A 300 -7.53 -19.32 -12.40
C ALA A 300 -8.75 -19.87 -11.64
N ILE A 301 -8.74 -19.83 -10.31
CA ILE A 301 -9.89 -20.20 -9.47
C ILE A 301 -11.02 -19.17 -9.64
N ALA A 302 -10.70 -17.88 -9.62
CA ALA A 302 -11.67 -16.80 -9.79
C ALA A 302 -12.41 -16.90 -11.13
N GLU A 303 -11.70 -17.11 -12.23
CA GLU A 303 -12.30 -17.29 -13.56
C GLU A 303 -13.25 -18.49 -13.63
N ARG A 304 -12.89 -19.59 -12.95
CA ARG A 304 -13.76 -20.79 -12.87
C ARG A 304 -15.01 -20.52 -12.04
N SER A 305 -14.85 -19.80 -10.92
CA SER A 305 -15.96 -19.37 -10.06
C SER A 305 -16.93 -18.47 -10.83
N GLU A 306 -16.42 -17.47 -11.55
CA GLU A 306 -17.22 -16.52 -12.32
C GLU A 306 -17.97 -17.18 -13.49
N LYS A 307 -17.31 -18.10 -14.21
CA LYS A 307 -17.97 -18.89 -15.27
C LYS A 307 -19.13 -19.70 -14.71
N LEU A 308 -18.94 -20.36 -13.57
CA LEU A 308 -20.00 -21.15 -12.92
C LEU A 308 -21.12 -20.25 -12.38
N PHE A 309 -20.77 -19.11 -11.77
CA PHE A 309 -21.73 -18.14 -11.26
C PHE A 309 -22.60 -17.54 -12.37
N SER A 310 -22.00 -17.22 -13.52
CA SER A 310 -22.72 -16.73 -14.70
C SER A 310 -23.69 -17.78 -15.25
N GLU A 311 -23.28 -19.05 -15.32
CA GLU A 311 -24.17 -20.15 -15.73
C GLU A 311 -25.31 -20.36 -14.73
N ARG A 312 -25.00 -20.30 -13.43
CA ARG A 312 -25.99 -20.35 -12.34
C ARG A 312 -27.01 -19.23 -12.49
N ASN A 313 -26.59 -17.99 -12.70
CA ASN A 313 -27.49 -16.84 -12.86
C ASN A 313 -28.36 -16.95 -14.12
N ARG A 314 -27.83 -17.53 -15.20
CA ARG A 314 -28.60 -17.81 -16.41
C ARG A 314 -29.78 -18.74 -16.14
N TYR A 315 -29.57 -19.82 -15.37
CA TYR A 315 -30.67 -20.74 -15.03
C TYR A 315 -31.60 -20.16 -13.97
N ALA A 316 -31.07 -19.43 -12.99
CA ALA A 316 -31.87 -18.79 -11.95
C ALA A 316 -32.77 -17.68 -12.49
N GLY A 317 -32.30 -16.89 -13.46
CA GLY A 317 -33.03 -15.76 -14.04
C GLY A 317 -34.19 -16.17 -14.98
N ASP A 318 -34.14 -17.38 -15.54
CA ASP A 318 -35.17 -17.87 -16.48
C ASP A 318 -35.57 -19.32 -16.16
N ARG A 319 -35.95 -19.57 -14.89
CA ARG A 319 -36.33 -20.91 -14.41
C ARG A 319 -37.45 -21.54 -15.26
N HIS A 320 -38.42 -20.74 -15.72
CA HIS A 320 -39.54 -21.24 -16.51
C HIS A 320 -39.07 -21.85 -17.83
N ARG A 321 -38.17 -21.19 -18.56
CA ARG A 321 -37.61 -21.70 -19.82
C ARG A 321 -36.83 -23.00 -19.62
N TYR A 322 -36.13 -23.14 -18.49
CA TYR A 322 -35.26 -24.28 -18.22
C TYR A 322 -35.91 -25.39 -17.37
N ARG A 323 -37.19 -25.30 -17.00
CA ARG A 323 -37.87 -26.26 -16.09
C ARG A 323 -37.73 -27.75 -16.45
N ASN A 324 -37.66 -28.05 -17.75
CA ASN A 324 -37.55 -29.41 -18.29
C ASN A 324 -36.09 -29.81 -18.57
N LYS A 325 -35.12 -28.94 -18.31
CA LYS A 325 -33.71 -29.27 -18.46
C LYS A 325 -33.34 -30.32 -17.42
N ARG A 326 -32.59 -31.31 -17.87
CA ARG A 326 -32.08 -32.41 -17.06
C ARG A 326 -30.60 -32.58 -17.35
N PHE A 327 -29.84 -32.89 -16.31
CA PHE A 327 -28.41 -33.21 -16.40
C PHE A 327 -28.23 -34.70 -16.16
N SER A 328 -27.43 -35.36 -17.00
CA SER A 328 -27.04 -36.74 -16.76
C SER A 328 -26.03 -36.82 -15.61
N GLY A 329 -25.95 -37.95 -14.92
CA GLY A 329 -24.93 -38.16 -13.88
C GLY A 329 -23.49 -37.97 -14.36
N GLU A 330 -23.21 -38.25 -15.64
CA GLU A 330 -21.90 -37.98 -16.23
C GLU A 330 -21.63 -36.48 -16.38
N GLN A 331 -22.60 -35.71 -16.88
CA GLN A 331 -22.50 -34.25 -16.96
C GLN A 331 -22.36 -33.62 -15.58
N TRP A 332 -23.07 -34.17 -14.60
CA TRP A 332 -23.00 -33.75 -13.21
C TRP A 332 -21.61 -33.99 -12.62
N GLY A 333 -21.10 -35.22 -12.72
CA GLY A 333 -19.77 -35.58 -12.24
C GLY A 333 -18.66 -34.75 -12.88
N LYS A 334 -18.75 -34.46 -14.19
CA LYS A 334 -17.79 -33.58 -14.89
C LYS A 334 -17.81 -32.12 -14.40
N ARG A 335 -18.95 -31.64 -13.87
CA ARG A 335 -19.14 -30.25 -13.44
C ARG A 335 -18.86 -30.04 -11.95
N PHE A 336 -19.38 -30.93 -11.12
CA PHE A 336 -19.40 -30.80 -9.65
C PHE A 336 -18.63 -31.92 -8.93
N GLY A 337 -17.94 -32.79 -9.67
CA GLY A 337 -17.14 -33.85 -9.06
C GLY A 337 -15.99 -33.27 -8.22
N ASP A 338 -15.72 -33.90 -7.07
CA ASP A 338 -14.73 -33.42 -6.10
C ASP A 338 -13.32 -33.27 -6.67
N HIS A 339 -12.98 -34.02 -7.72
CA HIS A 339 -11.70 -33.92 -8.43
C HIS A 339 -11.37 -32.49 -8.94
N ARG A 340 -12.38 -31.63 -9.17
CA ARG A 340 -12.16 -30.25 -9.60
C ARG A 340 -11.52 -29.36 -8.54
N THR A 341 -11.85 -29.59 -7.27
CA THR A 341 -11.32 -28.83 -6.12
C THR A 341 -10.27 -29.59 -5.34
N ALA A 342 -10.27 -30.94 -5.41
CA ALA A 342 -9.33 -31.79 -4.69
C ALA A 342 -7.86 -31.45 -4.98
N ARG A 343 -7.55 -30.92 -6.18
CA ARG A 343 -6.20 -30.50 -6.55
C ARG A 343 -5.69 -29.26 -5.80
N TYR A 344 -6.57 -28.40 -5.30
CA TYR A 344 -6.16 -27.12 -4.71
C TYR A 344 -5.59 -27.29 -3.30
N GLU A 345 -6.03 -28.31 -2.55
CA GLU A 345 -5.52 -28.53 -1.20
C GLU A 345 -4.04 -28.96 -1.20
N PRO A 346 -3.61 -29.95 -2.01
CA PRO A 346 -2.19 -30.28 -2.13
C PRO A 346 -1.35 -29.12 -2.67
N LEU A 347 -1.85 -28.37 -3.65
CA LEU A 347 -1.14 -27.20 -4.21
C LEU A 347 -0.93 -26.12 -3.16
N TYR A 348 -1.98 -25.78 -2.40
CA TYR A 348 -1.88 -24.83 -1.29
C TYR A 348 -0.87 -25.31 -0.24
N GLY A 349 -0.93 -26.59 0.16
CA GLY A 349 0.00 -27.19 1.10
C GLY A 349 1.45 -27.13 0.62
N ARG A 350 1.69 -27.39 -0.67
CA ARG A 350 3.01 -27.28 -1.31
C ARG A 350 3.57 -25.86 -1.24
N TYR A 351 2.81 -24.87 -1.69
CA TYR A 351 3.29 -23.47 -1.70
C TYR A 351 3.47 -22.91 -0.31
N ARG A 352 2.57 -23.24 0.62
CA ARG A 352 2.71 -22.83 2.02
C ARG A 352 3.98 -23.41 2.64
N ARG A 353 4.20 -24.72 2.50
CA ARG A 353 5.42 -25.38 3.03
C ARG A 353 6.68 -24.77 2.44
N ALA A 354 6.72 -24.57 1.12
CA ALA A 354 7.84 -23.93 0.45
C ALA A 354 8.10 -22.51 0.99
N SER A 355 7.05 -21.69 1.10
CA SER A 355 7.13 -20.33 1.63
C SER A 355 7.63 -20.32 3.09
N ASP A 356 7.13 -21.23 3.94
CA ASP A 356 7.55 -21.36 5.34
C ASP A 356 9.03 -21.79 5.45
N THR A 357 9.43 -22.82 4.70
CA THR A 357 10.81 -23.35 4.70
C THR A 357 11.80 -22.30 4.21
N VAL A 358 11.52 -21.65 3.07
CA VAL A 358 12.39 -20.62 2.51
C VAL A 358 12.53 -19.45 3.49
N TYR A 359 11.43 -18.94 4.05
CA TYR A 359 11.46 -17.76 4.91
C TYR A 359 12.17 -17.97 6.26
N VAL A 360 12.05 -19.16 6.86
CA VAL A 360 12.62 -19.45 8.20
C VAL A 360 14.12 -19.77 8.14
N PHE A 361 14.65 -20.10 6.95
CA PHE A 361 16.08 -20.39 6.79
C PHE A 361 16.95 -19.19 7.22
N ASN A 362 17.99 -19.46 8.01
CA ASN A 362 18.88 -18.44 8.55
C ASN A 362 20.35 -18.90 8.66
N ASP A 363 20.66 -20.14 8.25
CA ASP A 363 21.99 -20.72 8.37
C ASP A 363 22.80 -20.54 7.07
N TYR A 364 23.05 -19.28 6.72
CA TYR A 364 23.72 -18.91 5.47
C TYR A 364 25.19 -19.33 5.40
N ASN A 365 25.80 -19.64 6.55
CA ASN A 365 27.19 -20.11 6.61
C ASN A 365 27.36 -21.53 6.05
N ARG A 366 26.26 -22.26 5.81
CA ARG A 366 26.29 -23.54 5.08
C ARG A 366 26.62 -23.38 3.59
N ALA A 367 26.54 -22.16 3.05
CA ALA A 367 26.96 -21.87 1.69
C ALA A 367 28.48 -22.11 1.55
N SER A 368 28.86 -23.12 0.78
CA SER A 368 30.27 -23.35 0.44
C SER A 368 30.66 -22.45 -0.72
N GLY A 369 31.69 -21.61 -0.53
CA GLY A 369 32.26 -20.81 -1.61
C GLY A 369 33.05 -21.63 -2.64
N LEU A 370 33.32 -22.91 -2.36
CA LEU A 370 34.20 -23.77 -3.17
C LEU A 370 33.45 -24.68 -4.15
N GLN A 371 32.14 -24.82 -4.01
CA GLN A 371 31.31 -25.67 -4.86
C GLN A 371 30.13 -24.88 -5.39
N ASP A 372 29.76 -25.13 -6.65
CA ASP A 372 28.53 -24.62 -7.22
C ASP A 372 27.34 -25.32 -6.53
N PHE A 373 26.43 -24.53 -5.96
CA PHE A 373 25.25 -25.03 -5.25
C PHE A 373 24.04 -24.17 -5.57
N LEU A 374 22.85 -24.75 -5.42
CA LEU A 374 21.59 -24.04 -5.55
C LEU A 374 21.07 -23.62 -4.16
N TRP A 375 20.81 -22.32 -3.96
CA TRP A 375 20.27 -21.80 -2.71
C TRP A 375 18.95 -22.47 -2.32
N TRP A 376 18.08 -22.78 -3.29
CA TRP A 376 16.84 -23.51 -3.04
C TRP A 376 17.08 -24.84 -2.35
N ASP A 377 18.06 -25.61 -2.83
CA ASP A 377 18.38 -26.91 -2.23
C ASP A 377 19.03 -26.76 -0.87
N LEU A 378 19.85 -25.73 -0.68
CA LEU A 378 20.41 -25.40 0.63
C LEU A 378 19.32 -25.07 1.66
N MET A 379 18.31 -24.29 1.26
CA MET A 379 17.20 -23.87 2.13
C MET A 379 16.20 -24.97 2.40
N THR A 380 15.98 -25.85 1.43
CA THR A 380 14.97 -26.92 1.49
C THR A 380 15.55 -28.28 1.85
N ASP A 381 16.86 -28.34 2.08
CA ASP A 381 17.66 -29.57 2.20
C ASP A 381 17.43 -30.55 1.02
N GLY A 382 17.15 -30.02 -0.18
CA GLY A 382 16.80 -30.78 -1.38
C GLY A 382 15.48 -31.57 -1.29
N ARG A 383 14.64 -31.33 -0.26
CA ARG A 383 13.42 -32.11 -0.01
C ARG A 383 12.18 -31.59 -0.74
N LEU A 384 12.21 -30.34 -1.19
CA LEU A 384 11.08 -29.70 -1.83
C LEU A 384 11.37 -29.50 -3.31
N ASP A 385 10.48 -30.00 -4.17
CA ASP A 385 10.53 -29.72 -5.60
C ASP A 385 10.22 -28.24 -5.87
N GLY A 386 11.23 -27.50 -6.32
CA GLY A 386 11.14 -26.09 -6.69
C GLY A 386 10.96 -25.82 -8.19
N ASN A 387 10.70 -26.83 -9.03
CA ASN A 387 10.65 -26.68 -10.49
C ASN A 387 9.54 -25.74 -11.02
N PHE A 388 8.63 -25.28 -10.16
CA PHE A 388 7.68 -24.22 -10.49
C PHE A 388 8.34 -22.82 -10.46
N ILE A 389 9.54 -22.67 -9.91
CA ILE A 389 10.36 -21.47 -9.98
C ILE A 389 11.29 -21.61 -11.20
N PRO A 390 11.27 -20.66 -12.16
CA PRO A 390 12.06 -20.76 -13.38
C PRO A 390 13.55 -20.99 -13.14
N GLU A 391 14.17 -20.24 -12.22
CA GLU A 391 15.59 -20.35 -11.87
C GLU A 391 15.96 -21.75 -11.37
N VAL A 392 15.17 -22.31 -10.44
CA VAL A 392 15.40 -23.67 -9.89
C VAL A 392 15.32 -24.73 -10.97
N ARG A 393 14.33 -24.62 -11.85
CA ARG A 393 14.18 -25.53 -12.99
C ARG A 393 15.36 -25.41 -13.95
N GLU A 394 15.73 -24.18 -14.32
CA GLU A 394 16.87 -23.91 -15.20
C GLU A 394 18.17 -24.46 -14.61
N TRP A 395 18.39 -24.33 -13.30
CA TRP A 395 19.55 -24.93 -12.64
C TRP A 395 19.60 -26.45 -12.78
N HIS A 396 18.49 -27.14 -12.48
CA HIS A 396 18.42 -28.60 -12.60
C HIS A 396 18.57 -29.08 -14.05
N ASP A 397 18.02 -28.34 -15.02
CA ASP A 397 18.14 -28.67 -16.44
C ASP A 397 19.59 -28.55 -16.93
N HIS A 398 20.33 -27.53 -16.46
CA HIS A 398 21.75 -27.35 -16.80
C HIS A 398 22.71 -28.25 -16.01
N ASN A 399 22.26 -28.78 -14.86
CA ASN A 399 23.04 -29.63 -13.98
C ASN A 399 22.32 -30.97 -13.71
N PRO A 400 22.11 -31.82 -14.73
CA PRO A 400 21.31 -33.05 -14.58
C PRO A 400 21.95 -34.08 -13.63
N ASP A 401 23.27 -34.05 -13.48
CA ASP A 401 24.02 -34.93 -12.57
C ASP A 401 24.14 -34.38 -11.15
N TYR A 402 23.70 -33.14 -10.91
CA TYR A 402 23.78 -32.51 -9.60
C TYR A 402 22.81 -33.19 -8.63
N ARG A 403 23.33 -33.53 -7.45
CA ARG A 403 22.54 -34.04 -6.33
C ARG A 403 22.97 -33.28 -5.10
N TYR A 404 22.02 -32.65 -4.45
CA TYR A 404 22.26 -32.07 -3.14
C TYR A 404 22.49 -33.20 -2.13
N ASP A 405 23.76 -33.52 -1.87
CA ASP A 405 24.16 -34.38 -0.77
C ASP A 405 24.53 -33.49 0.41
N ARG A 406 23.81 -33.67 1.52
CA ARG A 406 24.10 -32.99 2.78
C ARG A 406 25.51 -33.33 3.31
N GLY A 407 26.18 -34.35 2.77
CA GLY A 407 27.63 -34.46 2.78
C GLY A 407 28.27 -34.24 4.15
N ASN A 408 28.12 -35.23 5.04
CA ASN A 408 29.02 -35.49 6.18
C ASN A 408 29.07 -34.51 7.37
N ASP A 409 28.11 -33.59 7.54
CA ASP A 409 27.91 -32.91 8.83
C ASP A 409 26.98 -33.73 9.73
N SER A 410 27.58 -34.65 10.49
CA SER A 410 26.91 -35.54 11.44
C SER A 410 26.25 -34.77 12.60
N ARG A 411 25.00 -34.31 12.40
CA ARG A 411 24.02 -34.18 13.48
C ARG A 411 22.69 -34.75 13.02
N SER A 412 22.44 -35.98 13.48
CA SER A 412 21.17 -36.67 13.38
C SER A 412 20.07 -35.82 13.99
N ASP A 413 19.17 -35.31 13.17
CA ASP A 413 17.82 -34.99 13.62
C ASP A 413 16.85 -35.77 12.74
N SER A 414 16.43 -36.90 13.29
CA SER A 414 15.44 -37.79 12.72
C SER A 414 14.07 -37.13 12.82
N SER A 415 13.56 -36.64 11.70
CA SER A 415 12.12 -36.39 11.52
C SER A 415 11.59 -37.20 10.34
N PRO A 416 10.35 -37.70 10.41
CA PRO A 416 9.87 -38.79 9.58
C PRO A 416 9.66 -38.30 8.14
N THR A 417 10.23 -39.04 7.20
CA THR A 417 9.94 -38.94 5.78
C THR A 417 8.51 -39.39 5.49
N ASP A 418 7.62 -38.44 5.23
CA ASP A 418 6.45 -38.72 4.40
C ASP A 418 6.94 -38.82 2.95
N ALA A 419 7.07 -40.06 2.49
CA ALA A 419 7.32 -40.39 1.10
C ALA A 419 6.12 -39.90 0.27
N PHE A 420 6.32 -38.85 -0.53
CA PHE A 420 5.44 -38.52 -1.62
C PHE A 420 6.06 -39.10 -2.89
N GLU A 421 5.42 -40.15 -3.41
CA GLU A 421 5.64 -40.62 -4.77
C GLU A 421 5.52 -39.43 -5.73
N SER A 422 6.56 -39.24 -6.52
CA SER A 422 6.62 -38.33 -7.65
C SER A 422 5.68 -38.84 -8.75
N ASP A 423 4.37 -38.61 -8.59
CA ASP A 423 3.44 -38.75 -9.69
C ASP A 423 3.64 -37.57 -10.63
N ASN A 424 4.37 -37.88 -11.70
CA ASN A 424 4.60 -37.11 -12.90
C ASN A 424 3.25 -36.68 -13.51
N PHE A 425 2.70 -35.55 -13.05
CA PHE A 425 1.52 -34.93 -13.65
C PHE A 425 1.92 -34.32 -15.00
N GLY A 426 1.83 -35.14 -16.04
CA GLY A 426 2.01 -34.73 -17.43
C GLY A 426 1.13 -33.52 -17.76
N GLY A 427 1.78 -32.49 -18.31
CA GLY A 427 1.13 -31.33 -18.89
C GLY A 427 0.18 -31.74 -20.01
N GLY A 428 -1.12 -31.79 -19.70
CA GLY A 428 -2.18 -31.91 -20.69
C GLY A 428 -2.27 -30.63 -21.50
N SER A 429 -1.60 -30.62 -22.64
CA SER A 429 -1.81 -29.65 -23.72
C SER A 429 -3.28 -29.68 -24.14
N PHE A 430 -4.03 -28.63 -23.83
CA PHE A 430 -5.36 -28.42 -24.40
C PHE A 430 -5.17 -27.93 -25.85
N GLY A 431 -5.15 -28.89 -26.78
CA GLY A 431 -5.35 -28.61 -28.19
C GLY A 431 -6.76 -28.04 -28.40
N ASN A 432 -6.83 -26.79 -28.82
CA ASN A 432 -7.99 -26.27 -29.53
C ASN A 432 -7.98 -26.91 -30.92
N ASP A 433 -8.93 -27.80 -31.17
CA ASP A 433 -9.34 -28.13 -32.54
C ASP A 433 -10.72 -27.50 -32.83
N PRO A 434 -10.86 -26.77 -33.94
CA PRO A 434 -12.13 -26.23 -34.37
C PRO A 434 -12.87 -27.25 -35.25
N SER A 435 -14.15 -27.45 -34.98
CA SER A 435 -15.15 -27.95 -35.94
C SER A 435 -16.52 -27.40 -35.58
#